data_AF-A0A376KK67-F1
#
_entry.id   AF-A0A376KK67-F1
#
_cell.length_a   1.000
_cell.length_b   1.000
_cell.length_c   1.000
_cell.angle_alpha   90.00
_cell.angle_beta   90.00
_cell.angle_gamma   90.00
#
_symmetry.space_group_name_H-M   'P 1'
#
loop_
_entity.id
_entity.type
_entity.pdbx_description
1 polymer ?
#
loop_
_entity_poly.entity_id
_entity_poly.type
_entity_poly.pdbx_seq_one_letter_code
_entity_poly.pdbx_strand_id
1 'polypeptide(L)' 'MLHKHKNREAIGTVSVSGVASSPMDMREMLNKKAEEKGATAYQITEARSGDTWHATAELYK' A
#
# COMPACT_ATOMS: atom_id res chain seq x y z
N MET A 1 -25.71 9.45 18.38
CA MET A 1 -24.41 9.97 17.89
C MET A 1 -23.52 8.78 17.56
N LEU A 2 -23.42 8.37 16.29
CA LEU A 2 -22.42 7.39 15.86
C LEU A 2 -21.11 8.14 15.54
N HIS A 3 -20.16 8.09 16.46
CA HIS A 3 -18.75 8.37 16.14
C HIS A 3 -18.19 7.14 15.43
N LYS A 4 -17.66 7.28 14.21
CA LYS A 4 -16.58 6.46 13.64
C LYS A 4 -16.32 6.85 12.19
N HIS A 5 -15.58 7.93 11.97
CA HIS A 5 -14.72 7.98 10.80
C HIS A 5 -13.36 8.48 11.26
N LYS A 6 -12.37 7.58 11.29
CA LYS A 6 -10.98 8.01 11.10
C LYS A 6 -10.99 8.60 9.69
N ASN A 7 -11.22 9.90 9.56
CA ASN A 7 -11.22 10.63 8.29
C ASN A 7 -9.76 10.69 7.80
N ARG A 8 -9.24 9.52 7.44
CA ARG A 8 -7.97 9.37 6.76
C ARG A 8 -8.26 9.78 5.33
N GLU A 9 -7.80 10.97 4.96
CA GLU A 9 -7.99 11.51 3.63
C GLU A 9 -7.12 10.68 2.68
N ALA A 10 -7.75 10.04 1.70
CA ALA A 10 -7.04 9.32 0.67
C ALA A 10 -6.25 10.33 -0.17
N ILE A 11 -4.93 10.21 -0.15
CA ILE A 11 -4.03 11.12 -0.88
C ILE A 11 -3.54 10.52 -2.20
N GLY A 12 -3.86 9.25 -2.46
CA GLY A 12 -3.56 8.58 -3.73
C GLY A 12 -3.43 7.07 -3.58
N THR A 13 -2.93 6.42 -4.64
CA THR A 13 -2.66 4.99 -4.65
C THR A 13 -1.23 4.73 -5.16
N VAL A 14 -0.63 3.64 -4.71
CA VAL A 14 0.68 3.17 -5.16
C VAL A 14 0.62 1.69 -5.49
N SER A 15 1.31 1.32 -6.57
CA SER A 15 1.41 -0.07 -7.01
C SER A 15 2.86 -0.52 -7.01
N VAL A 16 3.11 -1.75 -6.58
CA VAL A 16 4.41 -2.41 -6.54
C VAL A 16 4.30 -3.76 -7.20
N SER A 17 5.39 -4.21 -7.83
CA SER A 17 5.47 -5.52 -8.44
C SER A 17 6.88 -6.07 -8.32
N GLY A 18 6.99 -7.39 -8.24
CA GLY A 18 8.27 -8.08 -8.20
C GLY A 18 8.12 -9.55 -8.62
N VAL A 19 9.26 -10.21 -8.74
CA VAL A 19 9.33 -11.66 -8.96
C VAL A 19 9.31 -12.38 -7.60
N ALA A 20 8.76 -13.60 -7.57
CA ALA A 20 8.50 -14.35 -6.34
C ALA A 20 9.74 -14.80 -5.54
N SER A 21 10.95 -14.40 -5.94
CA SER A 21 12.18 -14.79 -5.25
C SER A 21 12.33 -14.20 -3.84
N SER A 22 11.64 -13.08 -3.52
CA SER A 22 11.67 -12.49 -2.17
C SER A 22 10.35 -11.77 -1.79
N PRO A 23 9.44 -12.40 -1.03
CA PRO A 23 8.19 -11.76 -0.56
C PRO A 23 8.42 -10.63 0.45
N MET A 24 9.61 -10.52 1.05
CA MET A 24 9.96 -9.45 1.99
C MET A 24 9.96 -8.06 1.34
N ASP A 25 10.24 -7.96 0.04
CA ASP A 25 10.29 -6.68 -0.69
C ASP A 25 8.92 -5.98 -0.81
N MET A 26 7.79 -6.70 -0.80
CA MET A 26 6.48 -6.09 -1.11
C MET A 26 6.10 -4.99 -0.13
N ARG A 27 6.21 -5.27 1.18
CA ARG A 27 5.86 -4.30 2.23
C ARG A 27 6.85 -3.16 2.30
N GLU A 28 8.14 -3.45 2.13
CA GLU A 28 9.19 -2.43 2.14
C GLU A 28 9.02 -1.47 0.95
N MET A 29 8.77 -2.00 -0.25
CA MET A 29 8.50 -1.22 -1.44
C MET A 29 7.24 -0.36 -1.32
N LEU A 30 6.16 -0.91 -0.75
CA LEU A 30 4.94 -0.15 -0.46
C LEU A 30 5.20 0.96 0.55
N ASN A 31 5.91 0.65 1.64
CA ASN A 31 6.23 1.62 2.68
C ASN A 31 7.06 2.77 2.10
N LYS A 32 8.13 2.46 1.38
CA LYS A 32 8.99 3.45 0.73
C LYS A 32 8.19 4.37 -0.20
N LYS A 33 7.35 3.80 -1.08
CA LYS A 33 6.50 4.60 -1.98
C LYS A 33 5.45 5.43 -1.24
N ALA A 34 4.90 4.90 -0.13
CA ALA A 34 3.96 5.61 0.72
C ALA A 34 4.63 6.83 1.38
N GLU A 35 5.82 6.64 1.94
CA GLU A 35 6.63 7.69 2.56
C GLU A 35 7.04 8.76 1.53
N GLU A 36 7.46 8.37 0.32
CA GLU A 36 7.76 9.29 -0.79
C GLU A 36 6.57 10.15 -1.21
N LYS A 37 5.35 9.65 -1.01
CA LYS A 37 4.10 10.38 -1.28
C LYS A 37 3.60 11.18 -0.07
N GLY A 38 4.29 11.11 1.07
CA GLY A 38 3.90 11.77 2.31
C GLY A 38 2.71 11.12 3.01
N ALA A 39 2.47 9.84 2.77
CA ALA A 39 1.45 9.06 3.47
C ALA A 39 1.91 8.72 4.89
N THR A 40 1.00 8.82 5.85
CA THR A 40 1.22 8.36 7.24
C THR A 40 0.70 6.94 7.45
N ALA A 41 -0.15 6.47 6.54
CA ALA A 41 -0.69 5.13 6.52
C ALA A 41 -1.01 4.69 5.10
N TYR A 42 -1.04 3.38 4.89
CA TYR A 42 -1.53 2.78 3.66
C TYR A 42 -2.41 1.57 3.95
N GLN A 43 -3.30 1.23 3.02
CA GLN A 43 -4.11 0.03 3.05
C GLN A 43 -4.00 -0.70 1.72
N ILE A 44 -3.58 -1.96 1.76
CA ILE A 44 -3.49 -2.80 0.57
C ILE A 44 -4.92 -3.10 0.10
N THR A 45 -5.25 -2.69 -1.12
CA THR A 45 -6.55 -2.90 -1.76
C THR A 45 -6.51 -4.07 -2.74
N GLU A 46 -5.37 -4.32 -3.36
CA GLU A 46 -5.14 -5.49 -4.21
C GLU A 46 -3.79 -6.13 -3.88
N ALA A 47 -3.75 -7.46 -3.80
CA ALA A 47 -2.52 -8.24 -3.72
C ALA A 47 -2.69 -9.51 -4.57
N ARG A 48 -1.80 -9.69 -5.54
CA ARG A 48 -1.71 -10.86 -6.42
C ARG A 48 -0.37 -11.55 -6.17
N SER A 49 -0.40 -12.88 -6.11
CA SER A 49 0.79 -13.71 -5.91
C SER A 49 0.77 -14.88 -6.91
N GLY A 50 1.92 -15.16 -7.52
CA GLY A 50 2.14 -16.17 -8.57
C GLY A 50 3.63 -16.17 -8.95
N ASP A 51 3.98 -16.46 -10.21
CA ASP A 51 5.36 -16.30 -10.72
C ASP A 51 5.90 -14.87 -10.50
N THR A 52 4.99 -13.91 -10.60
CA THR A 52 5.19 -12.53 -10.19
C THR A 52 4.14 -12.15 -9.16
N TRP A 53 4.50 -11.21 -8.31
CA TRP A 53 3.57 -10.60 -7.38
C TRP A 53 3.31 -9.15 -7.76
N HIS A 54 2.10 -8.69 -7.46
CA HIS A 54 1.71 -7.28 -7.59
C HIS A 54 0.89 -6.90 -6.37
N ALA A 55 1.11 -5.72 -5.82
CA ALA A 55 0.25 -5.17 -4.79
C ALA A 55 -0.03 -3.69 -5.04
N THR A 56 -1.27 -3.30 -4.79
CA THR A 56 -1.74 -1.92 -4.82
C THR A 56 -2.20 -1.54 -3.43
N ALA A 57 -1.74 -0.38 -2.97
CA ALA A 57 -2.18 0.20 -1.72
C ALA A 57 -2.73 1.61 -1.93
N GLU A 58 -3.83 1.90 -1.23
CA GLU A 58 -4.34 3.25 -1.08
C GLU A 58 -3.59 3.94 0.07
N LEU A 59 -3.21 5.18 -0.17
CA LEU A 59 -2.41 6.00 0.73
C LEU A 59 -3.31 6.99 1.46
N TYR A 60 -2.99 7.20 2.73
CA TYR A 60 -3.71 8.12 3.59
C TYR A 60 -2.76 9.04 4.36
N LYS A 61 -3.25 10.24 4.63
CA LYS A 61 -2.63 11.18 5.58
C LYS A 61 -3.26 11.09 6.96
#